data_AF-A0A3P7P4L4-F1
#
_entry.id   AF-A0A3P7P4L4-F1
#
_cell.length_a   1.000
_cell.length_b   1.000
_cell.length_c   1.000
_cell.angle_alpha   90.00
_cell.angle_beta   90.00
_cell.angle_gamma   90.00
#
_symmetry.space_group_name_H-M   'P 1'
#
loop_
_entity.id
_entity.type
_entity.pdbx_description
1 polymer ?
#
loop_
_entity_poly.entity_id
_entity_poly.type
_entity_poly.pdbx_seq_one_letter_code
_entity_poly.pdbx_strand_id
1 'polypeptide(L)'
;MHARDIDAHWIQRSLSKFYKDPIVAQQKVNEVLQVLKEASDDRDCENQLVLLLGFDQFEFIKVLRQHRQMILYCTLLKQAQEGKERENIEKEMLSRPDLHQILAELHETESADTVEVSFFFISNENYNTLVMKQNRSLDLFSVSSSFFIVFFFICFSFFYCKRKKVLASRKRIW
;
A
#
# COMPACT_ATOMS: atom_id res chain seq x y z
N MET A 1 9.30 6.04 17.08
CA MET A 1 9.64 4.63 16.81
C MET A 1 9.85 4.51 15.32
N HIS A 2 11.01 4.03 14.90
CA HIS A 2 11.33 3.84 13.50
C HIS A 2 11.23 2.37 13.12
N ALA A 3 11.00 2.07 11.84
CA ALA A 3 10.93 0.68 11.36
C ALA A 3 12.24 -0.10 11.66
N ARG A 4 13.36 0.64 11.71
CA ARG A 4 14.71 0.13 12.00
C ARG A 4 14.90 -0.35 13.45
N ASP A 5 14.11 0.17 14.38
CA ASP A 5 14.23 -0.19 15.80
C ASP A 5 13.60 -1.57 16.09
N ILE A 6 12.86 -2.12 15.12
CA ILE A 6 12.02 -3.31 15.25
C ILE A 6 12.73 -4.50 14.60
N ASP A 7 13.32 -5.35 15.43
CA ASP A 7 13.88 -6.65 15.02
C ASP A 7 12.90 -7.80 15.28
N ALA A 8 13.28 -9.02 14.87
CA ALA A 8 12.48 -10.24 15.02
C ALA A 8 12.06 -10.57 16.46
N HIS A 9 12.79 -10.05 17.46
CA HIS A 9 12.61 -10.33 18.89
C HIS A 9 12.19 -9.08 19.68
N TRP A 10 11.80 -7.98 19.02
CA TRP A 10 11.51 -6.71 19.68
C TRP A 10 10.34 -6.84 20.67
N ILE A 11 9.28 -7.53 20.26
CA ILE A 11 8.11 -7.83 21.12
C ILE A 11 8.54 -8.70 22.31
N GLN A 12 9.34 -9.74 22.05
CA GLN A 12 9.85 -10.63 23.09
C GLN A 12 10.67 -9.87 24.13
N ARG A 13 11.61 -9.02 23.71
CA ARG A 13 12.43 -8.19 24.62
C ARG A 13 11.57 -7.25 25.46
N SER A 14 10.48 -6.75 24.91
CA SER A 14 9.53 -5.90 25.64
C SER A 14 8.75 -6.71 26.68
N LEU A 15 8.30 -7.92 26.33
CA LEU A 15 7.55 -8.82 27.21
C LEU A 15 8.42 -9.46 28.31
N SER A 16 9.70 -9.75 28.05
CA SER A 16 10.63 -10.31 29.04
C SER A 16 10.87 -9.42 30.26
N LYS A 17 10.48 -8.13 30.18
CA LYS A 17 10.49 -7.22 31.34
C LYS A 17 9.43 -7.60 32.38
N PHE A 18 8.35 -8.24 31.94
CA PHE A 18 7.18 -8.57 32.75
C PHE A 18 7.08 -10.09 32.98
N TYR A 19 7.37 -10.90 31.97
CA TYR A 19 7.37 -12.35 32.05
C TYR A 19 8.80 -12.87 32.18
N LYS A 20 9.15 -13.35 33.39
CA LYS A 20 10.48 -13.92 33.67
C LYS A 20 10.68 -15.30 33.02
N ASP A 21 9.59 -16.04 32.81
CA ASP A 21 9.63 -17.34 32.15
C ASP A 21 9.72 -17.14 30.62
N PRO A 22 10.81 -17.60 29.97
CA PRO A 22 10.98 -17.43 28.53
C PRO A 22 9.94 -18.18 27.69
N ILE A 23 9.39 -19.29 28.19
CA ILE A 23 8.36 -20.07 27.47
C ILE A 23 7.06 -19.27 27.45
N VAL A 24 6.64 -18.76 28.60
CA VAL A 24 5.43 -17.91 28.72
C VAL A 24 5.59 -16.63 27.91
N ALA A 25 6.77 -15.99 27.95
CA ALA A 25 7.05 -14.80 27.16
C ALA A 25 6.91 -15.08 25.66
N GLN A 26 7.46 -16.19 25.17
CA GLN A 26 7.35 -16.57 23.76
C GLN A 26 5.91 -16.89 23.34
N GLN A 27 5.14 -17.56 24.19
CA GLN A 27 3.71 -17.79 23.93
C GLN A 27 2.96 -16.47 23.80
N LYS A 28 3.22 -15.51 24.71
CA LYS A 28 2.63 -14.17 24.67
C LYS A 28 3.03 -13.39 23.41
N VAL A 29 4.24 -13.56 22.89
CA VAL A 29 4.63 -12.95 21.60
C VAL A 29 3.72 -13.42 20.47
N ASN A 30 3.49 -14.73 20.37
CA ASN A 30 2.65 -15.30 19.31
C ASN A 30 1.21 -14.83 19.42
N GLU A 31 0.67 -14.80 20.64
CA GLU A 31 -0.68 -14.29 20.92
C GLU A 31 -0.81 -12.79 20.57
N VAL A 32 0.20 -11.97 20.91
CA VAL A 32 0.22 -10.54 20.55
C VAL A 32 0.27 -10.36 19.03
N LEU A 33 1.11 -11.11 18.31
CA LEU A 33 1.18 -11.05 16.85
C LEU A 33 -0.16 -11.44 16.20
N GLN A 34 -0.85 -12.44 16.76
CA GLN A 34 -2.16 -12.84 16.30
C GLN A 34 -3.19 -11.72 16.49
N VAL A 35 -3.25 -11.10 17.67
CA VAL A 35 -4.14 -9.96 17.94
C VAL A 35 -3.86 -8.79 16.99
N LEU A 36 -2.59 -8.46 16.75
CA LEU A 36 -2.22 -7.38 15.82
C LEU A 36 -2.70 -7.65 14.38
N LYS A 37 -2.74 -8.92 13.97
CA LYS A 37 -3.17 -9.36 12.64
C LYS A 37 -4.69 -9.42 12.49
N GLU A 38 -5.39 -9.89 13.51
CA GLU A 38 -6.84 -10.13 13.47
C GLU A 38 -7.68 -8.89 13.83
N ALA A 39 -7.08 -7.92 14.53
CA ALA A 39 -7.80 -6.73 14.99
C ALA A 39 -8.36 -5.90 13.82
N SER A 40 -9.64 -5.60 13.92
CA SER A 40 -10.38 -4.82 12.91
C SER A 40 -9.98 -3.34 12.91
N ASP A 41 -9.95 -2.72 14.10
CA ASP A 41 -9.54 -1.34 14.32
C ASP A 41 -8.61 -1.21 15.54
N ASP A 42 -8.15 0.02 15.80
CA ASP A 42 -7.21 0.29 16.89
C ASP A 42 -7.86 0.11 18.28
N ARG A 43 -9.18 0.26 18.39
CA ARG A 43 -9.92 0.10 19.65
C ARG A 43 -10.08 -1.38 19.99
N ASP A 44 -10.43 -2.19 19.01
CA ASP A 44 -10.51 -3.65 19.10
C ASP A 44 -9.13 -4.24 19.44
N CYS A 45 -8.09 -3.78 18.76
CA CYS A 45 -6.70 -4.13 19.07
C CYS A 45 -6.36 -3.85 20.54
N GLU A 46 -6.62 -2.62 21.03
CA GLU A 46 -6.33 -2.24 22.41
C GLU A 46 -7.11 -3.10 23.41
N ASN A 47 -8.40 -3.32 23.18
CA ASN A 47 -9.23 -4.15 24.07
C ASN A 47 -8.71 -5.58 24.16
N GLN A 48 -8.39 -6.21 23.03
CA GLN A 48 -7.85 -7.57 22.99
C GLN A 48 -6.48 -7.64 23.68
N LEU A 49 -5.60 -6.66 23.46
CA LEU A 49 -4.29 -6.59 24.11
C LEU A 49 -4.40 -6.41 25.63
N VAL A 50 -5.33 -5.59 26.11
CA VAL A 50 -5.59 -5.42 27.55
C VAL A 50 -6.10 -6.71 28.18
N LEU A 51 -6.99 -7.45 27.51
CA LEU A 51 -7.46 -8.75 27.98
C LEU A 51 -6.31 -9.78 28.04
N LEU A 52 -5.37 -9.71 27.09
CA LEU A 52 -4.28 -10.67 26.96
C LEU A 52 -3.13 -10.47 27.95
N LEU A 53 -2.71 -9.20 28.13
CA LEU A 53 -1.53 -8.80 28.90
C LEU A 53 -1.87 -8.23 30.28
N GLY A 54 -3.14 -7.90 30.52
CA GLY A 54 -3.60 -7.23 31.74
C GLY A 54 -3.40 -5.71 31.71
N PHE A 55 -4.04 -5.04 32.66
CA PHE A 55 -4.06 -3.57 32.75
C PHE A 55 -2.71 -2.95 33.14
N ASP A 56 -1.82 -3.72 33.77
CA ASP A 56 -0.53 -3.22 34.26
C ASP A 56 0.43 -2.83 33.13
N GLN A 57 0.20 -3.33 31.90
CA GLN A 57 1.08 -3.14 30.75
C GLN A 57 0.58 -2.07 29.77
N PHE A 58 -0.18 -1.09 30.28
CA PHE A 58 -0.84 -0.08 29.46
C PHE A 58 0.12 0.72 28.56
N GLU A 59 1.31 1.10 29.05
CA GLU A 59 2.29 1.83 28.23
C GLU A 59 2.80 1.00 27.05
N PHE A 60 3.00 -0.31 27.23
CA PHE A 60 3.38 -1.20 26.14
C PHE A 60 2.24 -1.39 25.14
N ILE A 61 1.01 -1.58 25.64
CA ILE A 61 -0.20 -1.70 24.81
C ILE A 61 -0.42 -0.44 23.97
N LYS A 62 -0.22 0.74 24.54
CA LYS A 62 -0.33 2.02 23.85
C LYS A 62 0.63 2.13 22.67
N VAL A 63 1.88 1.66 22.85
CA VAL A 63 2.89 1.62 21.78
C VAL A 63 2.48 0.63 20.68
N LEU A 64 2.03 -0.57 21.05
CA LEU A 64 1.53 -1.58 20.10
C LEU A 64 0.36 -1.04 19.27
N ARG A 65 -0.59 -0.34 19.90
CA ARG A 65 -1.71 0.28 19.18
C ARG A 65 -1.25 1.39 18.24
N GLN A 66 -0.40 2.30 18.70
CA GLN A 66 0.07 3.45 17.90
C GLN A 66 0.88 3.05 16.66
N HIS A 67 1.64 1.96 16.75
CA HIS A 67 2.51 1.49 15.68
C HIS A 67 2.12 0.10 15.18
N ARG A 68 0.82 -0.25 15.24
CA ARG A 68 0.28 -1.59 14.98
C ARG A 68 0.83 -2.24 13.71
N GLN A 69 0.65 -1.56 12.59
CA GLN A 69 1.07 -2.08 11.28
C GLN A 69 2.59 -2.18 11.15
N MET A 70 3.32 -1.16 11.64
CA MET A 70 4.77 -1.14 11.60
C MET A 70 5.38 -2.28 12.41
N ILE A 71 4.94 -2.47 13.65
CA ILE A 71 5.43 -3.54 14.53
C ILE A 71 5.10 -4.91 13.94
N LEU A 72 3.88 -5.12 13.45
CA LEU A 72 3.47 -6.38 12.85
C LEU A 72 4.34 -6.75 11.64
N TYR A 73 4.36 -5.91 10.60
CA TYR A 73 5.04 -6.24 9.35
C TYR A 73 6.57 -6.23 9.46
N CYS A 74 7.16 -5.32 10.25
CA CYS A 74 8.61 -5.37 10.49
C CYS A 74 9.02 -6.65 11.22
N THR A 75 8.24 -7.06 12.23
CA THR A 75 8.51 -8.32 12.95
C THR A 75 8.38 -9.52 12.02
N LEU A 76 7.32 -9.58 11.19
CA LEU A 76 7.10 -10.67 10.23
C LEU A 76 8.21 -10.75 9.17
N LEU A 77 8.62 -9.61 8.59
CA LEU A 77 9.70 -9.58 7.60
C LEU A 77 11.04 -10.01 8.21
N LYS A 78 11.35 -9.59 9.43
CA LYS A 78 12.60 -9.97 10.11
C LYS A 78 12.61 -11.41 10.59
N GLN A 79 11.45 -12.03 10.80
CA GLN A 79 11.30 -13.47 11.08
C GLN A 79 11.40 -14.31 9.81
N ALA A 80 10.75 -13.88 8.72
CA ALA A 80 10.77 -14.54 7.41
C ALA A 80 11.92 -13.99 6.55
N GLN A 81 13.17 -14.13 7.00
CA GLN A 81 14.32 -13.49 6.36
C GLN A 81 14.52 -13.87 4.88
N GLU A 82 14.21 -15.12 4.50
CA GLU A 82 14.43 -15.63 3.15
C GLU A 82 13.29 -16.54 2.66
N GLY A 83 13.02 -16.48 1.35
CA GLY A 83 12.11 -17.39 0.67
C GLY A 83 10.71 -16.85 0.39
N LYS A 84 9.80 -17.77 0.05
CA LYS A 84 8.45 -17.46 -0.44
C LYS A 84 7.59 -16.70 0.58
N GLU A 85 7.82 -16.92 1.87
CA GLU A 85 7.08 -16.23 2.93
C GLU A 85 7.38 -14.74 2.94
N ARG A 86 8.65 -14.35 2.76
CA ARG A 86 9.07 -12.96 2.65
C ARG A 86 8.39 -12.27 1.48
N GLU A 87 8.45 -12.86 0.29
CA GLU A 87 7.81 -12.31 -0.90
C GLU A 87 6.31 -12.13 -0.73
N ASN A 88 5.64 -13.06 -0.03
CA ASN A 88 4.21 -12.95 0.22
C ASN A 88 3.89 -11.76 1.14
N ILE A 89 4.70 -11.56 2.19
CA ILE A 89 4.56 -10.42 3.11
C ILE A 89 4.83 -9.11 2.37
N GLU A 90 5.88 -9.04 1.55
CA GLU A 90 6.18 -7.85 0.73
C GLU A 90 5.05 -7.55 -0.26
N LYS A 91 4.50 -8.56 -0.94
CA LYS A 91 3.33 -8.40 -1.83
C LYS A 91 2.11 -7.88 -1.06
N GLU A 92 1.86 -8.37 0.14
CA GLU A 92 0.80 -7.89 1.01
C GLU A 92 1.02 -6.42 1.39
N MET A 93 2.24 -6.05 1.77
CA MET A 93 2.61 -4.66 2.08
C MET A 93 2.45 -3.74 0.86
N LEU A 94 2.82 -4.22 -0.32
CA LEU A 94 2.67 -3.47 -1.57
C LEU A 94 1.21 -3.29 -1.99
N SER A 95 0.31 -4.18 -1.57
CA SER A 95 -1.13 -4.04 -1.84
C SER A 95 -1.79 -2.92 -1.05
N ARG A 96 -1.14 -2.44 0.03
CA ARG A 96 -1.70 -1.45 0.95
C ARG A 96 -0.84 -0.17 0.99
N PRO A 97 -1.38 1.00 0.61
CA PRO A 97 -0.60 2.24 0.48
C PRO A 97 -0.05 2.75 1.83
N ASP A 98 -0.72 2.44 2.94
CA ASP A 98 -0.28 2.79 4.30
C ASP A 98 1.04 2.10 4.70
N LEU A 99 1.41 1.00 4.02
CA LEU A 99 2.60 0.21 4.34
C LEU A 99 3.80 0.52 3.45
N HIS A 100 3.61 1.26 2.35
CA HIS A 100 4.68 1.57 1.40
C HIS A 100 5.80 2.37 2.03
N GLN A 101 5.47 3.33 2.90
CA GLN A 101 6.47 4.13 3.61
C GLN A 101 7.35 3.25 4.51
N ILE A 102 6.77 2.26 5.18
CA ILE A 102 7.49 1.33 6.05
C ILE A 102 8.41 0.45 5.21
N LEU A 103 7.92 -0.06 4.08
CA LEU A 103 8.69 -0.90 3.16
C LEU A 103 9.87 -0.12 2.56
N ALA A 104 9.67 1.15 2.18
CA ALA A 104 10.72 2.02 1.69
C ALA A 104 11.82 2.26 2.74
N GLU A 105 11.44 2.57 3.99
CA GLU A 105 12.38 2.76 5.10
C GLU A 105 13.23 1.52 5.38
N LEU A 106 12.68 0.31 5.16
CA LEU A 106 13.40 -0.95 5.31
C LEU A 106 14.37 -1.20 4.13
N HIS A 107 13.93 -1.01 2.88
CA HIS A 107 14.75 -1.29 1.69
C HIS A 107 15.91 -0.33 1.47
N GLU A 108 15.80 0.94 1.85
CA GLU A 108 16.91 1.92 1.78
C GLU A 108 18.18 1.44 2.50
N THR A 109 18.04 0.47 3.41
CA THR A 109 19.15 -0.06 4.21
C THR A 109 19.55 -1.49 3.86
N GLU A 110 18.74 -2.24 3.10
CA GLU A 110 19.00 -3.67 2.79
C GLU A 110 19.77 -3.90 1.49
N SER A 111 19.79 -2.95 0.54
CA SER A 111 20.58 -3.19 -0.68
C SER A 111 20.96 -1.92 -1.48
N ALA A 112 22.23 -1.89 -1.87
CA ALA A 112 22.68 -1.33 -3.13
C ALA A 112 22.32 -2.23 -4.34
N ASP A 113 21.37 -3.17 -4.22
CA ASP A 113 21.12 -4.23 -5.21
C ASP A 113 19.64 -4.59 -5.51
N THR A 114 18.64 -3.87 -4.98
CA THR A 114 17.22 -4.06 -5.38
C THR A 114 16.50 -2.73 -5.56
N VAL A 115 17.07 -1.88 -6.42
CA VAL A 115 16.56 -0.53 -6.72
C VAL A 115 15.39 -0.53 -7.73
N GLU A 116 15.16 -1.64 -8.45
CA GLU A 116 14.14 -1.64 -9.52
C GLU A 116 12.69 -1.69 -9.01
N VAL A 117 12.47 -2.27 -7.83
CA VAL A 117 11.11 -2.51 -7.32
C VAL A 117 10.51 -1.22 -6.73
N SER A 118 11.28 -0.48 -5.94
CA SER A 118 10.83 0.76 -5.30
C SER A 118 10.47 1.85 -6.31
N PHE A 119 11.23 1.97 -7.41
CA PHE A 119 10.96 2.96 -8.46
C PHE A 119 9.68 2.62 -9.27
N PHE A 120 9.41 1.33 -9.50
CA PHE A 120 8.20 0.90 -10.20
C PHE A 120 6.93 1.17 -9.37
N PHE A 121 6.97 0.95 -8.05
CA PHE A 121 5.82 1.21 -7.17
C PHE A 121 5.53 2.70 -6.96
N ILE A 122 6.56 3.55 -6.78
CA ILE A 122 6.39 5.01 -6.66
C ILE A 122 5.81 5.61 -7.96
N SER A 123 6.20 5.08 -9.12
CA SER A 123 5.64 5.50 -10.40
C SER A 123 4.17 5.12 -10.51
N ASN A 124 3.80 3.88 -10.15
CA ASN A 124 2.43 3.38 -10.29
C ASN A 124 1.42 4.05 -9.33
N GLU A 125 1.82 4.43 -8.11
CA GLU A 125 0.97 5.24 -7.22
C GLU A 125 0.66 6.62 -7.81
N ASN A 126 1.64 7.29 -8.42
CA ASN A 126 1.42 8.56 -9.11
C ASN A 126 0.46 8.40 -10.30
N TYR A 127 0.55 7.31 -11.07
CA TYR A 127 -0.41 7.05 -12.15
C TYR A 127 -1.83 6.79 -11.61
N ASN A 128 -1.98 5.96 -10.58
CA ASN A 128 -3.30 5.65 -10.03
C ASN A 128 -3.94 6.85 -9.32
N THR A 129 -3.18 7.65 -8.58
CA THR A 129 -3.70 8.89 -7.98
C THR A 129 -4.03 9.96 -9.03
N LEU A 130 -3.26 10.08 -10.11
CA LEU A 130 -3.58 10.98 -11.23
C LEU A 130 -4.84 10.52 -11.99
N VAL A 131 -4.99 9.21 -12.24
CA VAL A 131 -6.19 8.63 -12.89
C VAL A 131 -7.44 8.81 -12.02
N MET A 132 -7.34 8.61 -10.70
CA MET A 132 -8.46 8.85 -9.78
C MET A 132 -8.82 10.34 -9.64
N LYS A 133 -7.85 11.25 -9.79
CA LYS A 133 -8.09 12.70 -9.78
C LYS A 133 -8.69 13.20 -11.10
N GLN A 134 -8.35 12.56 -12.23
CA GLN A 134 -8.96 12.81 -13.54
C GLN A 134 -10.41 12.28 -13.62
N ASN A 135 -10.72 11.15 -12.96
CA ASN A 135 -12.06 10.56 -13.01
C ASN A 135 -13.11 11.28 -12.13
N ARG A 136 -12.71 12.13 -11.18
CA ARG A 136 -13.68 12.87 -10.34
C ARG A 136 -14.37 14.04 -11.04
N SER A 137 -13.96 14.40 -12.26
CA SER A 137 -14.60 15.46 -13.06
C SER A 137 -15.60 14.95 -14.09
N LEU A 138 -15.83 13.63 -14.19
CA LEU A 138 -16.71 13.03 -15.20
C LEU A 138 -17.99 12.36 -14.67
N ASP A 139 -18.30 12.49 -13.38
CA ASP A 139 -19.57 11.99 -12.81
C ASP A 139 -20.62 13.09 -12.63
N LEU A 140 -20.79 13.97 -13.63
CA LEU A 140 -21.91 14.93 -13.64
C LEU A 140 -22.74 14.94 -14.93
N PHE A 141 -22.69 13.91 -15.78
CA PHE A 141 -23.66 13.78 -16.88
C PHE A 141 -23.89 12.30 -17.25
N SER A 142 -24.59 11.57 -16.39
CA SER A 142 -25.32 10.37 -16.79
C SER A 142 -26.81 10.72 -16.96
N VAL A 143 -27.17 11.38 -18.08
CA VAL A 143 -28.56 11.39 -18.55
C VAL A 143 -28.63 11.35 -20.09
N SER A 144 -29.26 10.27 -20.56
CA SER A 144 -29.83 10.01 -21.88
C SER A 144 -28.89 9.51 -23.00
N SER A 145 -29.04 8.21 -23.28
CA SER A 145 -28.26 7.40 -24.20
C SER A 145 -28.72 7.47 -25.67
N SER A 146 -29.28 8.60 -26.13
CA SER A 146 -29.94 8.65 -27.46
C SER A 146 -29.47 9.75 -28.42
N PHE A 147 -28.50 10.60 -28.07
CA PHE A 147 -28.08 11.70 -28.94
C PHE A 147 -26.75 11.53 -29.68
N PHE A 148 -25.95 10.50 -29.35
CA PHE A 148 -24.58 10.38 -29.88
C PHE A 148 -24.44 9.79 -31.29
N ILE A 149 -25.49 9.16 -31.84
CA ILE A 149 -25.40 8.50 -33.16
C ILE A 149 -25.59 9.52 -34.32
N VAL A 150 -26.26 10.65 -34.08
CA VAL A 150 -26.54 11.63 -35.15
C VAL A 150 -25.36 12.60 -35.38
N PHE A 151 -24.50 12.81 -34.38
CA PHE A 151 -23.38 13.75 -34.51
C PHE A 151 -22.18 13.19 -35.27
N PHE A 152 -22.04 11.85 -35.35
CA PHE A 152 -20.91 11.23 -36.06
C PHE A 152 -21.08 11.25 -37.60
N PHE A 153 -22.31 11.32 -38.11
CA PHE A 153 -22.56 11.35 -39.57
C PHE A 153 -22.42 12.74 -40.20
N ILE A 154 -22.68 13.82 -39.45
CA ILE A 154 -22.62 15.19 -39.99
C ILE A 154 -21.16 15.68 -40.10
N CYS A 155 -20.28 15.26 -39.18
CA CYS A 155 -18.87 15.69 -39.19
C CYS A 155 -17.99 14.94 -40.21
N PHE A 156 -18.34 13.70 -40.60
CA PHE A 156 -17.50 12.92 -41.53
C PHE A 156 -17.58 13.43 -42.99
N SER A 157 -18.72 13.97 -43.42
CA SER A 157 -18.87 14.57 -44.76
C SER A 157 -18.11 15.90 -44.92
N PHE A 158 -17.93 16.67 -43.85
CA PHE A 158 -17.22 17.96 -43.91
C PHE A 158 -15.69 17.80 -43.95
N PHE A 159 -15.15 16.76 -43.33
CA PHE A 159 -13.71 16.52 -43.27
C PHE A 159 -13.15 15.88 -44.56
N TYR A 160 -13.92 15.02 -45.23
CA TYR A 160 -13.47 14.39 -46.48
C TYR A 160 -13.45 15.35 -47.69
N CYS A 161 -14.29 16.40 -47.70
CA CYS A 161 -14.36 17.36 -48.81
C CYS A 161 -13.21 18.39 -48.78
N LYS A 162 -12.66 18.73 -47.60
CA LYS A 162 -11.62 19.77 -47.45
C LYS A 162 -10.21 19.28 -47.78
N ARG A 163 -9.95 17.96 -47.74
CA ARG A 163 -8.62 17.36 -47.99
C ARG A 163 -8.29 17.14 -49.48
N LYS A 164 -9.28 17.11 -50.39
CA LYS A 164 -9.04 16.98 -51.84
C LYS A 164 -8.66 18.28 -52.55
N LYS A 165 -9.00 19.46 -52.02
CA LYS A 165 -8.70 20.76 -52.68
C LYS A 165 -7.27 21.27 -52.46
N VAL A 166 -6.55 20.80 -51.46
CA VAL A 166 -5.16 21.26 -51.16
C VAL A 166 -4.10 20.50 -51.96
N LEU A 167 -4.41 19.31 -52.49
CA LEU A 167 -3.47 18.49 -53.29
C LEU A 167 -3.53 18.74 -54.81
N ALA A 168 -4.48 19.53 -55.31
CA ALA A 168 -4.62 19.82 -56.74
C ALA A 168 -3.90 21.11 -57.21
N SER A 169 -3.35 21.93 -56.30
CA SER A 169 -2.71 23.21 -56.65
C SER A 169 -1.17 23.17 -56.64
N ARG A 170 -0.55 21.99 -56.48
CA ARG A 170 0.93 21.83 -56.38
C ARG A 170 1.53 20.85 -57.40
N LYS A 171 0.98 20.81 -58.62
CA LYS A 171 1.53 20.12 -59.81
C LYS A 171 1.38 20.99 -61.08
N ARG A 172 1.96 22.19 -61.06
CA ARG A 172 2.17 23.02 -62.27
C ARG A 172 3.28 24.05 -62.05
N ILE A 173 4.49 23.60 -61.75
CA ILE A 173 5.73 24.37 -61.96
C ILE A 173 6.80 23.33 -62.32
N TRP A 174 7.33 23.46 -63.54
CA TRP A 174 8.14 22.52 -64.35
C TRP A 174 7.35 21.40 -65.02
#